data_AF-A0A5E4FIJ9-F1
#
_entry.id   AF-A0A5E4FIJ9-F1
#
_cell.length_a   1.000
_cell.length_b   1.000
_cell.length_c   1.000
_cell.angle_alpha   90.00
_cell.angle_beta   90.00
_cell.angle_gamma   90.00
#
_symmetry.space_group_name_H-M   'P 1'
#
loop_
_entity.id
_entity.type
_entity.pdbx_description
1 polymer ?
#
loop_
_entity_poly.entity_id
_entity_poly.type
_entity_poly.pdbx_seq_one_letter_code
_entity_poly.pdbx_strand_id
1 'polypeptide(L)'
;MAIRISTRTTVPRFTEIFTAKRNPTFSNQSSQSFSTNPIKPRFSQQSQYRKQISLATLLQRYGFPSSLLHNFLSKNHFLLNSNIQELEKSLVILLSFKIPQNSLVSLICDCPGVLDFQFLKKWEMGLSNFVLLSSAPLMIKGVLEQSKRFQIDPDGFFKSVEVLRGLGFIDGTVSKVLEGFPGVILMNGKEIQRRLEFLAGIGIPRDGIDRVLRSFPGFIGFGVEDRLKPLLYEFKDFGFSVDVISREIIKEPRILSMELGEFSQCLEFLRTLKCRVPIKEKIFSEGEFRAGFEVKLRVDCLCRYGLIRREAFEVLWKEPRSIIYKVGEIERKIEFLIRRMKFNSRCLVEVPEYLGVNFEKQIIPRYNVIEYLRSKGGLGYEVGLKGLVKPSRLRFYNLYVKPYPDCAKMFGRFSGDVKVQSRHPVGLWKLFKPQRYPESKEDAKNTKLFMESLG
;
A
#
# COMPACT_ATOMS: atom_id res chain seq x y z
N MET A 1 -17.36 -25.18 38.76
CA MET A 1 -16.43 -25.58 37.68
C MET A 1 -16.80 -24.74 36.46
N ALA A 2 -16.17 -23.58 36.31
CA ALA A 2 -16.73 -22.46 35.55
C ALA A 2 -16.21 -22.38 34.11
N ILE A 3 -17.17 -22.41 33.18
CA ILE A 3 -17.05 -22.22 31.74
C ILE A 3 -16.71 -20.74 31.46
N ARG A 4 -15.59 -20.45 30.80
CA ARG A 4 -15.26 -19.10 30.31
C ARG A 4 -15.48 -19.01 28.81
N ILE A 5 -16.50 -18.24 28.47
CA ILE A 5 -16.96 -17.86 27.13
C ILE A 5 -15.94 -16.89 26.52
N SER A 6 -15.40 -17.25 25.35
CA SER A 6 -14.47 -16.43 24.57
C SER A 6 -15.25 -15.42 23.73
N THR A 7 -15.36 -14.18 24.20
CA THR A 7 -15.95 -13.08 23.42
C THR A 7 -14.93 -12.54 22.41
N ARG A 8 -15.30 -12.62 21.13
CA ARG A 8 -14.63 -11.96 20.00
C ARG A 8 -14.68 -10.44 20.16
N THR A 9 -13.52 -9.80 20.24
CA THR A 9 -13.37 -8.35 20.08
C THR A 9 -12.73 -8.07 18.71
N THR A 10 -13.56 -7.69 17.75
CA THR A 10 -13.15 -7.07 16.49
C THR A 10 -12.93 -5.58 16.72
N VAL A 11 -11.70 -5.10 16.58
CA VAL A 11 -11.36 -3.66 16.60
C VAL A 11 -11.04 -3.21 15.16
N PRO A 12 -11.58 -2.07 14.68
CA PRO A 12 -11.48 -1.68 13.28
C PRO A 12 -10.18 -0.92 12.95
N ARG A 13 -9.82 -0.99 11.65
CA ARG A 13 -8.75 -0.25 10.98
C ARG A 13 -8.79 1.25 11.35
N PHE A 14 -7.61 1.80 11.65
CA PHE A 14 -7.38 3.21 11.91
C PHE A 14 -7.66 4.10 10.68
N THR A 15 -8.92 4.54 10.60
CA THR A 15 -9.35 5.84 10.09
C THR A 15 -10.59 6.17 10.92
N GLU A 16 -10.66 7.40 11.46
CA GLU A 16 -11.76 7.95 12.28
C GLU A 16 -11.71 7.64 13.79
N ILE A 17 -10.99 8.47 14.54
CA ILE A 17 -11.34 8.79 15.92
C ILE A 17 -11.76 10.25 15.90
N PHE A 18 -13.07 10.51 15.90
CA PHE A 18 -13.79 11.65 16.48
C PHE A 18 -15.21 11.72 15.87
N THR A 19 -16.13 10.87 16.33
CA THR A 19 -17.56 11.21 16.33
C THR A 19 -18.23 10.72 17.61
N ALA A 20 -18.91 11.64 18.27
CA ALA A 20 -19.62 11.42 19.52
C ALA A 20 -21.13 11.28 19.28
N LYS A 21 -21.71 10.33 20.02
CA LYS A 21 -23.08 10.24 20.56
C LYS A 21 -24.30 10.27 19.62
N ARG A 22 -25.01 9.13 19.68
CA ARG A 22 -26.41 8.90 19.28
C ARG A 22 -27.40 9.79 20.04
N ASN A 23 -28.50 10.12 19.38
CA ASN A 23 -29.81 10.42 19.99
C ASN A 23 -30.89 9.45 19.45
N PRO A 24 -32.02 9.29 20.17
CA PRO A 24 -32.75 8.02 20.26
C PRO A 24 -33.86 7.81 19.23
N THR A 25 -34.22 6.53 19.10
CA THR A 25 -35.35 5.92 18.37
C THR A 25 -36.71 6.44 18.83
N PHE A 26 -37.59 6.75 17.87
CA PHE A 26 -39.04 6.60 18.03
C PHE A 26 -39.68 6.04 16.76
N SER A 27 -40.70 5.23 16.99
CA SER A 27 -41.40 4.26 16.13
C SER A 27 -42.39 4.88 15.14
N ASN A 28 -42.54 4.21 13.99
CA ASN A 28 -43.65 4.40 13.04
C ASN A 28 -44.97 3.81 13.58
N GLN A 29 -46.10 4.50 13.37
CA GLN A 29 -47.28 3.96 12.65
C GLN A 29 -48.45 4.97 12.54
N SER A 30 -49.07 5.00 11.34
CA SER A 30 -50.40 5.50 10.91
C SER A 30 -50.79 6.95 11.25
N SER A 31 -51.31 7.77 10.33
CA SER A 31 -52.60 7.60 9.65
C SER A 31 -52.77 8.64 8.52
N GLN A 32 -53.60 8.32 7.53
CA GLN A 32 -54.01 9.18 6.43
C GLN A 32 -54.65 10.51 6.89
N SER A 33 -54.32 11.61 6.21
CA SER A 33 -55.28 12.70 5.97
C SER A 33 -54.89 13.50 4.73
N PHE A 34 -55.78 13.48 3.74
CA PHE A 34 -55.81 14.42 2.62
C PHE A 34 -56.00 15.85 3.15
N SER A 35 -55.21 16.84 2.69
CA SER A 35 -55.72 18.12 2.18
C SER A 35 -54.58 19.11 1.89
N THR A 36 -54.71 19.76 0.74
CA THR A 36 -54.16 21.08 0.32
C THR A 36 -52.66 21.36 0.45
N ASN A 37 -51.96 21.18 -0.68
CA ASN A 37 -50.70 21.87 -0.97
C ASN A 37 -50.89 23.40 -0.97
N PRO A 38 -50.14 24.19 -0.17
CA PRO A 38 -49.83 25.56 -0.53
C PRO A 38 -48.64 25.54 -1.49
N ILE A 39 -48.86 26.05 -2.70
CA ILE A 39 -47.85 26.27 -3.73
C ILE A 39 -46.71 27.11 -3.15
N LYS A 40 -45.53 26.51 -2.93
CA LYS A 40 -44.27 27.25 -2.77
C LYS A 40 -43.81 27.77 -4.15
N PRO A 41 -43.35 29.02 -4.26
CA PRO A 41 -43.12 29.66 -5.56
C PRO A 41 -41.94 29.04 -6.32
N ARG A 42 -42.19 28.65 -7.59
CA ARG A 42 -41.23 28.10 -8.57
C ARG A 42 -40.01 28.98 -8.88
N PHE A 43 -40.00 30.25 -8.45
CA PHE A 43 -38.92 31.20 -8.70
C PHE A 43 -37.64 30.96 -7.87
N SER A 44 -37.72 30.24 -6.74
CA SER A 44 -36.54 29.97 -5.88
C SER A 44 -35.61 28.88 -6.42
N GLN A 45 -36.13 27.92 -7.19
CA GLN A 45 -35.36 26.77 -7.68
C GLN A 45 -34.53 27.10 -8.92
N GLN A 46 -35.01 27.99 -9.81
CA GLN A 46 -34.28 28.42 -11.01
C GLN A 46 -33.04 29.27 -10.69
N SER A 47 -33.10 30.11 -9.65
CA SER A 47 -31.95 30.94 -9.23
C SER A 47 -30.85 30.10 -8.58
N GLN A 48 -31.22 29.07 -7.82
CA GLN A 48 -30.28 28.11 -7.22
C GLN A 48 -29.59 27.24 -8.28
N TYR A 49 -30.32 26.77 -9.30
CA TYR A 49 -29.75 25.99 -10.40
C TYR A 49 -28.75 26.80 -11.25
N ARG A 50 -29.06 28.06 -11.56
CA ARG A 50 -28.13 28.96 -12.25
C ARG A 50 -26.86 29.22 -11.43
N LYS A 51 -26.99 29.45 -10.12
CA LYS A 51 -25.83 29.60 -9.22
C LYS A 51 -24.98 28.33 -9.15
N GLN A 52 -25.60 27.15 -9.11
CA GLN A 52 -24.89 25.87 -9.14
C GLN A 52 -24.05 25.69 -10.41
N ILE A 53 -24.58 26.08 -11.58
CA ILE A 53 -23.84 26.02 -12.84
C ILE A 53 -22.64 26.99 -12.82
N SER A 54 -22.83 28.22 -12.35
CA SER A 54 -21.73 29.18 -12.24
C SER A 54 -20.64 28.73 -11.26
N LEU A 55 -21.02 28.14 -10.13
CA LEU A 55 -20.09 27.57 -9.14
C LEU A 55 -19.35 26.34 -9.69
N ALA A 56 -20.05 25.45 -10.39
CA ALA A 56 -19.43 24.30 -11.04
C ALA A 56 -18.43 24.75 -12.12
N THR A 57 -18.77 25.78 -12.91
CA THR A 57 -17.89 26.35 -13.93
C THR A 57 -16.65 26.99 -13.30
N LEU A 58 -16.80 27.69 -12.17
CA LEU A 58 -15.67 28.24 -11.41
C LEU A 58 -14.76 27.12 -10.92
N LEU A 59 -15.30 26.13 -10.20
CA LEU A 59 -14.50 25.02 -9.69
C LEU A 59 -13.82 24.20 -10.82
N GLN A 60 -14.46 24.04 -11.97
CA GLN A 60 -13.82 23.42 -13.15
C GLN A 60 -12.62 24.23 -13.65
N ARG A 61 -12.71 25.58 -13.69
CA ARG A 61 -11.58 26.44 -14.08
C ARG A 61 -10.39 26.27 -13.15
N TYR A 62 -10.65 26.01 -11.87
CA TYR A 62 -9.63 25.73 -10.86
C TYR A 62 -9.32 24.23 -10.74
N GLY A 63 -9.57 23.42 -11.79
CA GLY A 63 -9.05 22.06 -11.93
C GLY A 63 -9.84 20.95 -11.21
N PHE A 64 -11.08 21.19 -10.80
CA PHE A 64 -11.91 20.15 -10.20
C PHE A 64 -12.47 19.19 -11.27
N PRO A 65 -12.44 17.86 -11.04
CA PRO A 65 -13.01 16.91 -11.98
C PRO A 65 -14.54 16.99 -11.99
N SER A 66 -15.12 17.05 -13.20
CA SER A 66 -16.56 17.18 -13.43
C SER A 66 -17.39 16.07 -12.77
N SER A 67 -16.80 14.89 -12.55
CA SER A 67 -17.44 13.75 -11.89
C SER A 67 -17.72 13.96 -10.40
N LEU A 68 -16.95 14.81 -9.71
CA LEU A 68 -17.10 15.05 -8.27
C LEU A 68 -17.99 16.25 -7.94
N LEU A 69 -18.17 17.18 -8.88
CA LEU A 69 -18.85 18.46 -8.65
C LEU A 69 -20.32 18.32 -8.27
N HIS A 70 -21.05 17.43 -8.94
CA HIS A 70 -22.49 17.26 -8.67
C HIS A 70 -22.73 16.73 -7.24
N ASN A 71 -21.95 15.72 -6.82
CA ASN A 71 -22.02 15.17 -5.47
C ASN A 71 -21.54 16.20 -4.42
N PHE A 72 -20.46 16.92 -4.72
CA PHE A 72 -19.88 17.93 -3.85
C PHE A 72 -20.85 19.10 -3.58
N LEU A 73 -21.48 19.65 -4.62
CA LEU A 73 -22.42 20.77 -4.48
C LEU A 73 -23.72 20.34 -3.79
N SER A 74 -24.16 19.09 -3.97
CA SER A 74 -25.35 18.56 -3.30
C SER A 74 -25.19 18.43 -1.79
N LYS A 75 -23.98 18.15 -1.30
CA LYS A 75 -23.68 17.96 0.13
C LYS A 75 -23.35 19.26 0.85
N ASN A 76 -22.94 20.29 0.13
CA ASN A 76 -22.38 21.51 0.68
C ASN A 76 -23.32 22.71 0.50
N HIS A 77 -24.43 22.72 1.25
CA HIS A 77 -25.41 23.81 1.19
C HIS A 77 -24.83 25.19 1.58
N PHE A 78 -23.75 25.25 2.35
CA PHE A 78 -23.09 26.51 2.71
C PHE A 78 -22.53 27.25 1.47
N LEU A 79 -22.12 26.51 0.42
CA LEU A 79 -21.60 27.11 -0.82
C LEU A 79 -22.68 27.77 -1.68
N LEU A 80 -23.94 27.36 -1.51
CA LEU A 80 -25.07 27.93 -2.24
C LEU A 80 -25.48 29.31 -1.68
N ASN A 81 -25.10 29.57 -0.43
CA ASN A 81 -25.40 30.81 0.29
C ASN A 81 -24.25 31.83 0.23
N SER A 82 -23.02 31.39 -0.08
CA SER A 82 -21.85 32.27 -0.21
C SER A 82 -21.81 33.08 -1.51
N ASN A 83 -21.19 34.26 -1.46
CA ASN A 83 -21.00 35.13 -2.62
C ASN A 83 -19.94 34.54 -3.59
N ILE A 84 -20.25 34.48 -4.89
CA ILE A 84 -19.36 33.94 -5.94
C ILE A 84 -18.05 34.73 -5.99
N GLN A 85 -18.08 36.05 -5.79
CA GLN A 85 -16.89 36.90 -5.79
C GLN A 85 -15.98 36.65 -4.56
N GLU A 86 -16.57 36.31 -3.41
CA GLU A 86 -15.80 35.97 -2.22
C GLU A 86 -15.14 34.60 -2.38
N LEU A 87 -15.85 33.63 -2.97
CA LEU A 87 -15.29 32.32 -3.30
C LEU A 87 -14.15 32.42 -4.31
N GLU A 88 -14.25 33.28 -5.32
CA GLU A 88 -13.15 33.52 -6.26
C GLU A 88 -11.91 34.07 -5.54
N LYS A 89 -12.09 35.06 -4.64
CA LYS A 89 -10.99 35.56 -3.80
C LYS A 89 -10.42 34.48 -2.89
N SER A 90 -11.25 33.64 -2.28
CA SER A 90 -10.83 32.49 -1.48
C SER A 90 -9.95 31.53 -2.28
N LEU A 91 -10.33 31.23 -3.53
CA LEU A 91 -9.56 30.35 -4.40
C LEU A 91 -8.22 30.98 -4.81
N VAL A 92 -8.18 32.28 -5.06
CA VAL A 92 -6.92 33.01 -5.32
C VAL A 92 -5.97 32.95 -4.12
N ILE A 93 -6.48 33.14 -2.90
CA ILE A 93 -5.69 33.00 -1.66
C ILE A 93 -5.16 31.57 -1.53
N LEU A 94 -5.97 30.55 -1.80
CA LEU A 94 -5.51 29.16 -1.74
C LEU A 94 -4.43 28.84 -2.77
N LEU A 95 -4.48 29.44 -3.96
CA LEU A 95 -3.43 29.33 -4.96
C LEU A 95 -2.14 30.04 -4.55
N SER A 96 -2.22 31.15 -3.80
CA SER A 96 -1.05 31.88 -3.33
C SER A 96 -0.16 31.03 -2.41
N PHE A 97 -0.75 30.06 -1.70
CA PHE A 97 -0.03 29.08 -0.86
C PHE A 97 0.74 28.01 -1.65
N LYS A 98 0.67 28.00 -3.00
CA LYS A 98 1.40 27.05 -3.87
C LYS A 98 1.12 25.56 -3.57
N ILE A 99 -0.08 25.24 -3.08
CA ILE A 99 -0.49 23.87 -2.79
C ILE A 99 -0.63 23.08 -4.11
N PRO A 100 -0.07 21.85 -4.23
CA PRO A 100 -0.24 21.05 -5.43
C PRO A 100 -1.72 20.81 -5.73
N GLN A 101 -2.08 20.87 -7.02
CA GLN A 101 -3.48 20.84 -7.47
C GLN A 101 -4.30 19.66 -6.91
N ASN A 102 -3.74 18.44 -6.93
CA ASN A 102 -4.40 17.25 -6.38
C ASN A 102 -4.66 17.37 -4.87
N SER A 103 -3.73 18.00 -4.15
CA SER A 103 -3.84 18.22 -2.71
C SER A 103 -4.86 19.30 -2.37
N LEU A 104 -4.95 20.35 -3.19
CA LEU A 104 -5.97 21.40 -3.07
C LEU A 104 -7.38 20.84 -3.28
N VAL A 105 -7.57 20.03 -4.33
CA VAL A 105 -8.86 19.36 -4.59
C VAL A 105 -9.24 18.46 -3.42
N SER A 106 -8.28 17.68 -2.88
CA SER A 106 -8.55 16.85 -1.69
C SER A 106 -8.96 17.69 -0.47
N LEU A 107 -8.26 18.79 -0.18
CA LEU A 107 -8.56 19.67 0.95
C LEU A 107 -9.99 20.21 0.89
N ILE A 108 -10.40 20.68 -0.28
CA ILE A 108 -11.73 21.26 -0.48
C ILE A 108 -12.80 20.17 -0.39
N CYS A 109 -12.54 18.97 -0.90
CA CYS A 109 -13.44 17.82 -0.76
C CYS A 109 -13.59 17.38 0.71
N ASP A 110 -12.48 17.29 1.45
CA ASP A 110 -12.43 16.77 2.82
C ASP A 110 -12.90 17.79 3.87
N CYS A 111 -12.65 19.08 3.63
CA CYS A 111 -13.10 20.19 4.44
C CYS A 111 -13.55 21.38 3.57
N PRO A 112 -14.79 21.33 3.05
CA PRO A 112 -15.35 22.39 2.21
C PRO A 112 -15.37 23.77 2.89
N GLY A 113 -15.51 23.79 4.22
CA GLY A 113 -15.55 25.01 5.02
C GLY A 113 -14.27 25.85 4.99
N VAL A 114 -13.17 25.31 4.46
CA VAL A 114 -11.93 26.08 4.23
C VAL A 114 -12.15 27.20 3.21
N LEU A 115 -13.14 27.11 2.32
CA LEU A 115 -13.45 28.14 1.31
C LEU A 115 -14.08 29.42 1.87
N ASP A 116 -14.36 29.46 3.16
CA ASP A 116 -14.83 30.65 3.87
C ASP A 116 -13.80 31.79 3.75
N PHE A 117 -14.20 32.89 3.12
CA PHE A 117 -13.33 34.02 2.80
C PHE A 117 -12.77 34.70 4.06
N GLN A 118 -13.59 34.87 5.10
CA GLN A 118 -13.14 35.52 6.34
C GLN A 118 -12.09 34.67 7.04
N PHE A 119 -12.29 33.36 7.04
CA PHE A 119 -11.32 32.40 7.57
C PHE A 119 -10.00 32.46 6.79
N LEU A 120 -10.04 32.35 5.46
CA LEU A 120 -8.82 32.35 4.65
C LEU A 120 -8.06 33.67 4.74
N LYS A 121 -8.74 34.81 4.75
CA LYS A 121 -8.10 36.12 4.90
C LYS A 121 -7.39 36.23 6.26
N LYS A 122 -7.98 35.73 7.34
CA LYS A 122 -7.35 35.68 8.67
C LYS A 122 -6.08 34.83 8.63
N TRP A 123 -6.14 33.67 7.99
CA TRP A 123 -5.01 32.76 7.85
C TRP A 123 -3.93 33.29 6.90
N GLU A 124 -4.28 33.96 5.81
CA GLU A 124 -3.33 34.61 4.90
C GLU A 124 -2.51 35.68 5.64
N MET A 125 -3.16 36.54 6.42
CA MET A 125 -2.47 37.55 7.24
C MET A 125 -1.59 36.90 8.31
N GLY A 126 -2.11 35.87 9.01
CA GLY A 126 -1.34 35.15 10.02
C GLY A 126 -0.09 34.48 9.42
N LEU A 127 -0.25 33.74 8.32
CA LEU A 127 0.85 33.02 7.66
C LEU A 127 1.88 33.97 7.05
N SER A 128 1.48 35.15 6.58
CA SER A 128 2.40 36.18 6.05
C SER A 128 3.38 36.69 7.10
N ASN A 129 3.01 36.65 8.38
CA ASN A 129 3.90 37.05 9.48
C ASN A 129 4.97 36.00 9.81
N PHE A 130 4.90 34.81 9.22
CA PHE A 130 5.77 33.69 9.55
C PHE A 130 6.50 33.19 8.30
N VAL A 131 7.68 33.76 8.05
CA VAL A 131 8.58 33.43 6.93
C VAL A 131 8.84 31.91 6.80
N LEU A 132 8.74 31.19 7.91
CA LEU A 132 8.99 29.76 7.99
C LEU A 132 7.90 28.89 7.34
N LEU A 133 6.64 29.37 7.30
CA LEU A 133 5.49 28.59 6.83
C LEU A 133 5.28 28.70 5.32
N SER A 134 5.85 29.74 4.69
CA SER A 134 5.68 30.03 3.25
C SER A 134 6.40 29.04 2.32
N SER A 135 7.20 28.12 2.86
CA SER A 135 8.03 27.18 2.08
C SER A 135 7.50 25.75 2.02
N ALA A 136 6.44 25.41 2.76
CA ALA A 136 5.92 24.03 2.87
C ALA A 136 4.40 23.92 2.56
N PRO A 137 4.01 23.83 1.27
CA PRO A 137 2.59 23.86 0.88
C PRO A 137 1.74 22.70 1.44
N LEU A 138 2.33 21.52 1.60
CA LEU A 138 1.62 20.34 2.14
C LEU A 138 1.31 20.48 3.64
N MET A 139 2.17 21.17 4.37
CA MET A 139 1.92 21.52 5.77
C MET A 139 0.77 22.53 5.87
N ILE A 140 0.75 23.57 5.03
CA ILE A 140 -0.35 24.57 5.01
C ILE A 140 -1.69 23.86 4.78
N LYS A 141 -1.75 22.90 3.85
CA LYS A 141 -2.95 22.08 3.62
C LYS A 141 -3.45 21.44 4.92
N GLY A 142 -2.58 20.73 5.64
CA GLY A 142 -2.95 20.05 6.88
C GLY A 142 -3.36 21.01 7.99
N VAL A 143 -2.67 22.14 8.13
CA VAL A 143 -3.01 23.17 9.12
C VAL A 143 -4.38 23.78 8.83
N LEU A 144 -4.67 24.19 7.60
CA LEU A 144 -5.97 24.76 7.24
C LEU A 144 -7.12 23.78 7.49
N GLU A 145 -6.92 22.50 7.17
CA GLU A 145 -7.90 21.44 7.42
C GLU A 145 -8.20 21.29 8.92
N GLN A 146 -7.17 21.16 9.75
CA GLN A 146 -7.34 21.02 11.21
C GLN A 146 -7.92 22.29 11.84
N SER A 147 -7.43 23.46 11.41
CA SER A 147 -7.89 24.74 11.95
C SER A 147 -9.35 25.00 11.66
N LYS A 148 -9.86 24.64 10.47
CA LYS A 148 -11.30 24.79 10.21
C LYS A 148 -12.12 23.75 10.98
N ARG A 149 -11.65 22.49 11.07
CA ARG A 149 -12.36 21.43 11.80
C ARG A 149 -12.49 21.70 13.29
N PHE A 150 -11.43 22.20 13.91
CA PHE A 150 -11.36 22.44 15.36
C PHE A 150 -11.47 23.91 15.76
N GLN A 151 -11.75 24.79 14.79
CA GLN A 151 -11.91 26.24 14.99
C GLN A 151 -10.68 26.89 15.65
N ILE A 152 -9.48 26.44 15.28
CA ILE A 152 -8.23 27.01 15.73
C ILE A 152 -7.98 28.32 14.98
N ASP A 153 -7.61 29.37 15.70
CA ASP A 153 -7.16 30.62 15.12
C ASP A 153 -5.64 30.61 14.86
N PRO A 154 -5.14 31.54 14.02
CA PRO A 154 -3.70 31.65 13.80
C PRO A 154 -2.90 31.80 15.10
N ASP A 155 -3.40 32.58 16.06
CA ASP A 155 -2.71 32.82 17.35
C ASP A 155 -2.57 31.54 18.19
N GLY A 156 -3.62 30.72 18.28
CA GLY A 156 -3.58 29.42 18.94
C GLY A 156 -2.64 28.43 18.23
N PHE A 157 -2.60 28.47 16.89
CA PHE A 157 -1.63 27.71 16.12
C PHE A 157 -0.19 28.17 16.38
N PHE A 158 0.08 29.48 16.42
CA PHE A 158 1.41 30.01 16.73
C PHE A 158 1.89 29.59 18.11
N LYS A 159 1.02 29.67 19.12
CA LYS A 159 1.34 29.15 20.47
C LYS A 159 1.73 27.68 20.42
N SER A 160 1.06 26.87 19.61
CA SER A 160 1.38 25.45 19.45
C SER A 160 2.74 25.23 18.79
N VAL A 161 3.08 26.03 17.77
CA VAL A 161 4.41 26.02 17.13
C VAL A 161 5.50 26.42 18.12
N GLU A 162 5.28 27.45 18.94
CA GLU A 162 6.23 27.87 19.98
C GLU A 162 6.41 26.79 21.06
N VAL A 163 5.35 26.05 21.43
CA VAL A 163 5.48 24.88 22.29
C VAL A 163 6.40 23.85 21.65
N LEU A 164 6.23 23.51 20.37
CA LEU A 164 7.11 22.56 19.67
C LEU A 164 8.57 23.02 19.63
N ARG A 165 8.81 24.32 19.42
CA ARG A 165 10.15 24.92 19.49
C ARG A 165 10.73 24.85 20.91
N GLY A 166 9.92 25.13 21.92
CA GLY A 166 10.30 25.01 23.33
C GLY A 166 10.65 23.58 23.77
N LEU A 167 10.12 22.57 23.08
CA LEU A 167 10.53 21.17 23.25
C LEU A 167 11.87 20.84 22.57
N GLY A 168 12.50 21.83 21.91
CA GLY A 168 13.79 21.72 21.24
C GLY A 168 13.72 21.17 19.82
N PHE A 169 12.60 21.34 19.12
CA PHE A 169 12.51 20.99 17.70
C PHE A 169 13.05 22.12 16.83
N ILE A 170 13.89 21.78 15.86
CA ILE A 170 14.27 22.71 14.82
C ILE A 170 13.10 22.95 13.86
N ASP A 171 13.09 24.12 13.24
CA ASP A 171 12.07 24.58 12.31
C ASP A 171 11.77 23.57 11.18
N GLY A 172 12.80 22.92 10.63
CA GLY A 172 12.63 21.87 9.62
C GLY A 172 11.88 20.63 10.14
N THR A 173 12.08 20.27 11.41
CA THR A 173 11.37 19.15 12.06
C THR A 173 9.94 19.53 12.38
N VAL A 174 9.70 20.75 12.88
CA VAL A 174 8.34 21.28 13.10
C VAL A 174 7.53 21.21 11.81
N SER A 175 8.09 21.68 10.69
CA SER A 175 7.44 21.61 9.37
C SER A 175 7.08 20.17 8.99
N LYS A 176 8.01 19.22 9.13
CA LYS A 176 7.76 17.80 8.83
C LYS A 176 6.72 17.16 9.74
N VAL A 177 6.72 17.52 11.02
CA VAL A 177 5.74 17.01 11.98
C VAL A 177 4.35 17.52 11.66
N LEU A 178 4.20 18.81 11.38
CA LEU A 178 2.93 19.41 10.98
C LEU A 178 2.45 18.88 9.62
N GLU A 179 3.35 18.56 8.69
CA GLU A 179 3.03 17.94 7.41
C GLU A 179 2.51 16.50 7.57
N GLY A 180 3.19 15.67 8.36
CA GLY A 180 2.84 14.24 8.50
C GLY A 180 1.81 13.94 9.60
N PHE A 181 1.67 14.83 10.59
CA PHE A 181 0.74 14.68 11.71
C PHE A 181 0.24 16.06 12.19
N PRO A 182 -0.62 16.74 11.41
CA PRO A 182 -1.11 18.08 11.75
C PRO A 182 -1.96 18.11 13.04
N GLY A 183 -2.49 16.95 13.47
CA GLY A 183 -3.18 16.81 14.75
C GLY A 183 -2.32 17.13 15.99
N VAL A 184 -0.99 17.22 15.84
CA VAL A 184 -0.08 17.65 16.91
C VAL A 184 -0.45 19.01 17.52
N ILE A 185 -1.10 19.90 16.73
CA ILE A 185 -1.52 21.24 17.17
C ILE A 185 -2.51 21.15 18.35
N LEU A 186 -3.29 20.08 18.42
CA LEU A 186 -4.31 19.87 19.46
C LEU A 186 -3.72 19.23 20.72
N MET A 187 -2.46 18.82 20.69
CA MET A 187 -1.85 18.06 21.76
C MET A 187 -1.19 18.97 22.80
N ASN A 188 -1.21 18.52 24.06
CA ASN A 188 -0.52 19.21 25.12
C ASN A 188 1.00 18.98 25.00
N GLY A 189 1.80 20.05 25.13
CA GLY A 189 3.27 19.97 25.14
C GLY A 189 3.82 18.95 26.14
N LYS A 190 3.20 18.81 27.33
CA LYS A 190 3.59 17.79 28.33
C LYS A 190 3.38 16.35 27.83
N GLU A 191 2.41 16.13 26.97
CA GLU A 191 2.10 14.82 26.39
C GLU A 191 3.06 14.46 25.26
N ILE A 192 3.44 15.46 24.45
CA ILE A 192 4.48 15.32 23.43
C ILE A 192 5.81 15.02 24.12
N GLN A 193 6.18 15.81 25.13
CA GLN A 193 7.40 15.64 25.91
C GLN A 193 7.53 14.24 26.50
N ARG A 194 6.47 13.71 27.12
CA ARG A 194 6.44 12.33 27.66
C ARG A 194 6.78 11.25 26.62
N ARG A 195 6.40 11.46 25.36
CA ARG A 195 6.73 10.53 24.26
C ARG A 195 8.18 10.64 23.82
N LEU A 196 8.73 11.84 23.82
CA LEU A 196 10.15 12.07 23.54
C LEU A 196 11.02 11.48 24.64
N GLU A 197 10.63 11.67 25.90
CA GLU A 197 11.28 11.07 27.07
C GLU A 197 11.22 9.55 27.04
N PHE A 198 10.11 8.96 26.58
CA PHE A 198 10.04 7.52 26.36
C PHE A 198 11.09 7.04 25.35
N LEU A 199 11.24 7.71 24.20
CA LEU A 199 12.27 7.35 23.21
C LEU A 199 13.70 7.55 23.77
N ALA A 200 13.92 8.62 24.51
CA ALA A 200 15.20 8.84 25.20
C ALA A 200 15.47 7.74 26.25
N GLY A 201 14.45 7.33 27.00
CA GLY A 201 14.52 6.30 28.04
C GLY A 201 14.81 4.89 27.50
N ILE A 202 14.55 4.62 26.22
CA ILE A 202 14.97 3.39 25.54
C ILE A 202 16.35 3.51 24.87
N GLY A 203 17.10 4.58 25.16
CA GLY A 203 18.46 4.78 24.67
C GLY A 203 18.56 5.38 23.26
N ILE A 204 17.48 5.98 22.71
CA ILE A 204 17.57 6.70 21.44
C ILE A 204 18.15 8.10 21.70
N PRO A 205 19.28 8.47 21.06
CA PRO A 205 19.88 9.78 21.23
C PRO A 205 19.02 10.87 20.57
N ARG A 206 19.25 12.13 20.95
CA ARG A 206 18.42 13.26 20.51
C ARG A 206 18.34 13.41 18.99
N ASP A 207 19.44 13.20 18.28
CA ASP A 207 19.50 13.20 16.81
C ASP A 207 18.71 12.02 16.21
N GLY A 208 18.72 10.86 16.88
CA GLY A 208 17.88 9.72 16.55
C GLY A 208 16.39 10.02 16.68
N ILE A 209 15.97 10.66 17.77
CA ILE A 209 14.57 11.10 17.98
C ILE A 209 14.15 12.06 16.86
N ASP A 210 15.02 12.99 16.49
CA ASP A 210 14.78 13.96 15.43
C ASP A 210 14.65 13.29 14.04
N ARG A 211 15.43 12.23 13.77
CA ARG A 211 15.24 11.37 12.58
C ARG A 211 13.91 10.63 12.58
N VAL A 212 13.52 10.08 13.73
CA VAL A 212 12.22 9.39 13.92
C VAL A 212 11.07 10.36 13.64
N LEU A 213 11.11 11.56 14.23
CA LEU A 213 10.10 12.61 14.04
C LEU A 213 9.97 13.03 12.57
N ARG A 214 11.08 13.23 11.85
CA ARG A 214 11.03 13.64 10.44
C ARG A 214 10.51 12.57 9.50
N SER A 215 10.79 11.30 9.79
CA SER A 215 10.42 10.19 8.91
C SER A 215 9.05 9.59 9.25
N PHE A 216 8.62 9.68 10.51
CA PHE A 216 7.33 9.16 10.97
C PHE A 216 6.73 10.00 12.10
N PRO A 217 6.29 11.25 11.83
CA PRO A 217 5.67 12.12 12.84
C PRO A 217 4.50 11.50 13.61
N GLY A 218 3.76 10.61 12.94
CA GLY A 218 2.56 9.97 13.48
C GLY A 218 2.78 9.19 14.77
N PHE A 219 4.02 8.84 15.13
CA PHE A 219 4.29 8.20 16.42
C PHE A 219 3.86 9.07 17.62
N ILE A 220 3.85 10.39 17.46
CA ILE A 220 3.38 11.32 18.51
C ILE A 220 1.91 11.04 18.86
N GLY A 221 1.12 10.48 17.95
CA GLY A 221 -0.26 10.08 18.25
C GLY A 221 -0.38 8.83 19.14
N PHE A 222 0.71 8.09 19.36
CA PHE A 222 0.66 6.82 20.09
C PHE A 222 0.83 7.01 21.59
N GLY A 223 -0.07 6.47 22.38
CA GLY A 223 0.04 6.54 23.83
C GLY A 223 1.18 5.66 24.37
N VAL A 224 1.86 6.17 25.39
CA VAL A 224 3.07 5.54 25.95
C VAL A 224 2.72 4.26 26.72
N GLU A 225 1.73 4.34 27.61
CA GLU A 225 1.38 3.25 28.53
C GLU A 225 0.56 2.14 27.88
N ASP A 226 -0.37 2.52 27.00
CA ASP A 226 -1.36 1.66 26.37
C ASP A 226 -0.83 0.97 25.11
N ARG A 227 0.18 1.55 24.44
CA ARG A 227 0.64 1.06 23.14
C ARG A 227 2.16 0.89 23.04
N LEU A 228 2.94 1.94 23.29
CA LEU A 228 4.40 1.88 23.06
C LEU A 228 5.13 0.97 24.06
N LYS A 229 4.80 1.04 25.35
CA LYS A 229 5.41 0.17 26.37
C LYS A 229 5.06 -1.30 26.17
N PRO A 230 3.78 -1.70 25.98
CA PRO A 230 3.43 -3.09 25.67
C PRO A 230 4.17 -3.64 24.45
N LEU A 231 4.31 -2.83 23.39
CA LEU A 231 5.04 -3.22 22.18
C LEU A 231 6.54 -3.43 22.46
N LEU A 232 7.14 -2.55 23.26
CA LEU A 232 8.53 -2.70 23.69
C LEU A 232 8.74 -3.97 24.54
N TYR A 233 7.79 -4.30 25.42
CA TYR A 233 7.84 -5.53 26.20
C TYR A 233 7.75 -6.76 25.30
N GLU A 234 6.86 -6.77 24.31
CA GLU A 234 6.81 -7.84 23.31
C GLU A 234 8.18 -8.05 22.65
N PHE A 235 8.86 -6.97 22.23
CA PHE A 235 10.20 -7.09 21.65
C PHE A 235 11.23 -7.68 22.63
N LYS A 236 11.18 -7.28 23.89
CA LYS A 236 12.09 -7.80 24.93
C LYS A 236 11.82 -9.27 25.25
N ASP A 237 10.56 -9.68 25.28
CA ASP A 237 10.16 -11.07 25.56
C ASP A 237 10.65 -12.04 24.48
N PHE A 238 10.82 -11.56 23.24
CA PHE A 238 11.47 -12.32 22.16
C PHE A 238 13.01 -12.31 22.21
N GLY A 239 13.60 -11.71 23.25
CA GLY A 239 15.05 -11.73 23.51
C GLY A 239 15.84 -10.60 22.85
N PHE A 240 15.19 -9.58 22.30
CA PHE A 240 15.90 -8.44 21.73
C PHE A 240 16.35 -7.46 22.81
N SER A 241 17.64 -7.11 22.79
CA SER A 241 18.18 -6.09 23.68
C SER A 241 17.63 -4.70 23.33
N VAL A 242 17.63 -3.81 24.33
CA VAL A 242 17.19 -2.41 24.14
C VAL A 242 17.99 -1.72 23.04
N ASP A 243 19.29 -2.02 22.91
CA ASP A 243 20.16 -1.44 21.88
C ASP A 243 19.82 -1.88 20.46
N VAL A 244 19.37 -3.12 20.29
CA VAL A 244 18.89 -3.62 18.99
C VAL A 244 17.59 -2.91 18.65
N ILE A 245 16.66 -2.84 19.60
CA ILE A 245 15.35 -2.21 19.42
C ILE A 245 15.50 -0.72 19.09
N SER A 246 16.33 0.01 19.83
CA SER A 246 16.55 1.44 19.61
C SER A 246 17.12 1.73 18.22
N ARG A 247 18.11 0.94 17.78
CA ARG A 247 18.68 1.04 16.43
C ARG A 247 17.66 0.76 15.33
N GLU A 248 16.82 -0.26 15.51
CA GLU A 248 15.78 -0.59 14.53
C GLU A 248 14.68 0.47 14.48
N ILE A 249 14.28 1.06 15.61
CA ILE A 249 13.32 2.17 15.64
C ILE A 249 13.88 3.39 14.91
N ILE A 250 15.16 3.74 15.08
CA ILE A 250 15.78 4.87 14.37
C ILE A 250 15.82 4.60 12.86
N LYS A 251 16.15 3.37 12.47
CA LYS A 251 16.26 2.96 11.06
C LYS A 251 14.90 2.89 10.38
N GLU A 252 13.88 2.40 11.07
CA GLU A 252 12.53 2.23 10.55
C GLU A 252 11.46 2.48 11.64
N PRO A 253 11.09 3.75 11.85
CA PRO A 253 10.13 4.11 12.89
C PRO A 253 8.74 3.49 12.74
N ARG A 254 8.37 3.03 11.54
CA ARG A 254 7.07 2.39 11.29
C ARG A 254 6.94 1.07 12.04
N ILE A 255 8.00 0.51 12.61
CA ILE A 255 7.89 -0.60 13.57
C ILE A 255 6.98 -0.23 14.74
N LEU A 256 6.95 1.04 15.16
CA LEU A 256 6.07 1.53 16.22
C LEU A 256 4.58 1.51 15.81
N SER A 257 4.25 1.33 14.52
CA SER A 257 2.87 1.25 14.05
C SER A 257 2.26 -0.17 14.13
N MET A 258 3.07 -1.17 14.50
CA MET A 258 2.60 -2.55 14.63
C MET A 258 1.57 -2.72 15.75
N GLU A 259 0.64 -3.66 15.57
CA GLU A 259 -0.27 -4.11 16.62
C GLU A 259 0.42 -5.18 17.47
N LEU A 260 0.02 -5.28 18.74
CA LEU A 260 0.55 -6.28 19.67
C LEU A 260 0.32 -7.69 19.13
N GLY A 261 1.36 -8.51 19.16
CA GLY A 261 1.36 -9.89 18.66
C GLY A 261 1.60 -10.03 17.16
N GLU A 262 1.54 -8.95 16.36
CA GLU A 262 1.86 -9.05 14.93
C GLU A 262 3.34 -9.35 14.72
N PHE A 263 4.22 -8.82 15.56
CA PHE A 263 5.65 -9.08 15.48
C PHE A 263 5.96 -10.52 15.89
N SER A 264 5.37 -10.96 16.99
CA SER A 264 5.42 -12.36 17.45
C SER A 264 5.09 -13.35 16.33
N GLN A 265 3.95 -13.13 15.64
CA GLN A 265 3.53 -13.99 14.52
C GLN A 265 4.55 -14.01 13.38
N CYS A 266 5.18 -12.87 13.07
CA CYS A 266 6.20 -12.79 12.02
C CYS A 266 7.47 -13.57 12.40
N LEU A 267 7.91 -13.51 13.66
CA LEU A 267 9.06 -14.25 14.14
C LEU A 267 8.80 -15.76 14.22
N GLU A 268 7.63 -16.16 14.72
CA GLU A 268 7.22 -17.56 14.72
C GLU A 268 7.17 -18.10 13.28
N PHE A 269 6.59 -17.35 12.36
CA PHE A 269 6.60 -17.67 10.94
C PHE A 269 8.04 -17.89 10.41
N LEU A 270 8.97 -17.00 10.74
CA LEU A 270 10.39 -17.14 10.36
C LEU A 270 11.04 -18.41 10.89
N ARG A 271 10.63 -18.90 12.07
CA ARG A 271 11.09 -20.19 12.61
C ARG A 271 10.55 -21.39 11.85
N THR A 272 9.35 -21.28 11.27
CA THR A 272 8.73 -22.35 10.45
C THR A 272 9.25 -22.42 9.00
N LEU A 273 10.01 -21.41 8.56
CA LEU A 273 10.46 -21.29 7.17
C LEU A 273 11.49 -22.37 6.81
N LYS A 274 11.11 -23.25 5.88
CA LYS A 274 11.99 -24.24 5.27
C LYS A 274 12.38 -23.79 3.87
N CYS A 275 13.53 -23.13 3.75
CA CYS A 275 14.04 -22.62 2.48
C CYS A 275 15.51 -22.96 2.28
N ARG A 276 16.03 -22.73 1.06
CA ARG A 276 17.45 -22.97 0.73
C ARG A 276 18.34 -22.06 1.57
N VAL A 277 19.49 -22.56 1.99
CA VAL A 277 20.46 -21.83 2.84
C VAL A 277 20.74 -20.41 2.34
N PRO A 278 21.03 -20.16 1.05
CA PRO A 278 21.33 -18.79 0.58
C PRO A 278 20.14 -17.84 0.66
N ILE A 279 18.90 -18.36 0.57
CA ILE A 279 17.68 -17.56 0.72
C ILE A 279 17.50 -17.22 2.19
N LYS A 280 17.73 -18.19 3.08
CA LYS A 280 17.66 -17.98 4.53
C LYS A 280 18.68 -16.93 4.96
N GLU A 281 19.95 -17.10 4.60
CA GLU A 281 21.02 -16.13 4.91
C GLU A 281 20.68 -14.73 4.43
N LYS A 282 20.09 -14.59 3.23
CA LYS A 282 19.70 -13.29 2.70
C LYS A 282 18.48 -12.67 3.39
N ILE A 283 17.56 -13.47 3.92
CA ILE A 283 16.44 -12.96 4.73
C ILE A 283 16.96 -12.42 6.07
N PHE A 284 17.90 -13.14 6.70
CA PHE A 284 18.45 -12.79 8.02
C PHE A 284 19.71 -11.90 7.94
N SER A 285 20.09 -11.38 6.77
CA SER A 285 21.35 -10.65 6.60
C SER A 285 21.42 -9.36 7.41
N GLU A 286 20.27 -8.76 7.72
CA GLU A 286 20.16 -7.56 8.55
C GLU A 286 19.72 -7.86 10.00
N GLY A 287 19.71 -9.15 10.39
CA GLY A 287 19.29 -9.62 11.71
C GLY A 287 17.84 -10.11 11.76
N GLU A 288 17.53 -10.88 12.80
CA GLU A 288 16.22 -11.50 13.01
C GLU A 288 15.10 -10.48 13.24
N PHE A 289 15.37 -9.41 13.99
CA PHE A 289 14.41 -8.33 14.21
C PHE A 289 13.95 -7.73 12.87
N ARG A 290 14.93 -7.40 12.02
CA ARG A 290 14.66 -6.80 10.71
C ARG A 290 13.91 -7.77 9.82
N ALA A 291 14.31 -9.03 9.78
CA ALA A 291 13.61 -10.07 9.03
C ALA A 291 12.12 -10.16 9.45
N GLY A 292 11.83 -10.11 10.75
CA GLY A 292 10.46 -10.13 11.27
C GLY A 292 9.63 -8.96 10.75
N PHE A 293 10.20 -7.76 10.77
CA PHE A 293 9.54 -6.58 10.21
C PHE A 293 9.37 -6.65 8.68
N GLU A 294 10.36 -7.16 7.95
CA GLU A 294 10.26 -7.31 6.50
C GLU A 294 9.13 -8.29 6.12
N VAL A 295 8.92 -9.37 6.90
CA VAL A 295 7.75 -10.27 6.75
C VAL A 295 6.45 -9.50 6.92
N LYS A 296 6.31 -8.70 8.00
CA LYS A 296 5.13 -7.87 8.24
C LYS A 296 4.78 -7.00 7.03
N LEU A 297 5.78 -6.31 6.48
CA LEU A 297 5.59 -5.45 5.30
C LEU A 297 5.06 -6.21 4.09
N ARG A 298 5.50 -7.47 3.87
CA ARG A 298 5.01 -8.27 2.75
C ARG A 298 3.60 -8.78 3.00
N VAL A 299 3.29 -9.18 4.24
CA VAL A 299 1.93 -9.58 4.62
C VAL A 299 0.97 -8.42 4.42
N ASP A 300 1.30 -7.24 4.90
CA ASP A 300 0.47 -6.04 4.74
C ASP A 300 0.28 -5.67 3.27
N CYS A 301 1.35 -5.75 2.47
CA CYS A 301 1.30 -5.56 1.03
C CYS A 301 0.31 -6.53 0.38
N LEU A 302 0.46 -7.83 0.63
CA LEU A 302 -0.42 -8.87 0.07
C LEU A 302 -1.89 -8.66 0.50
N CYS A 303 -2.11 -8.30 1.76
CA CYS A 303 -3.43 -7.99 2.29
C CYS A 303 -4.08 -6.76 1.65
N ARG A 304 -3.29 -5.74 1.30
CA ARG A 304 -3.77 -4.55 0.58
C ARG A 304 -4.35 -4.91 -0.79
N TYR A 305 -3.83 -5.95 -1.45
CA TYR A 305 -4.32 -6.46 -2.72
C TYR A 305 -5.38 -7.57 -2.58
N GLY A 306 -5.96 -7.75 -1.39
CA GLY A 306 -7.16 -8.55 -1.18
C GLY A 306 -6.95 -9.97 -0.66
N LEU A 307 -5.72 -10.37 -0.32
CA LEU A 307 -5.47 -11.63 0.37
C LEU A 307 -5.78 -11.54 1.87
N ILE A 308 -6.24 -12.64 2.48
CA ILE A 308 -6.36 -12.68 3.94
C ILE A 308 -4.97 -12.93 4.57
N ARG A 309 -4.76 -12.50 5.83
CA ARG A 309 -3.46 -12.68 6.52
C ARG A 309 -2.93 -14.12 6.45
N ARG A 310 -3.81 -15.12 6.63
CA ARG A 310 -3.46 -16.55 6.52
C ARG A 310 -2.90 -16.91 5.14
N GLU A 311 -3.58 -16.50 4.07
CA GLU A 311 -3.15 -16.72 2.69
C GLU A 311 -1.83 -15.99 2.40
N ALA A 312 -1.66 -14.78 2.93
CA ALA A 312 -0.43 -14.02 2.78
C ALA A 312 0.77 -14.78 3.39
N PHE A 313 0.64 -15.26 4.63
CA PHE A 313 1.68 -16.12 5.23
C PHE A 313 1.92 -17.40 4.44
N GLU A 314 0.87 -18.05 3.93
CA GLU A 314 0.99 -19.24 3.09
C GLU A 314 1.80 -18.97 1.80
N VAL A 315 1.53 -17.83 1.14
CA VAL A 315 2.28 -17.39 -0.05
C VAL A 315 3.75 -17.18 0.27
N LEU A 316 4.06 -16.48 1.37
CA LEU A 316 5.45 -16.25 1.79
C LEU A 316 6.15 -17.56 2.20
N TRP A 317 5.43 -18.49 2.82
CA TRP A 317 5.95 -19.79 3.21
C TRP A 317 6.32 -20.63 1.98
N LYS A 318 5.42 -20.68 0.98
CA LYS A 318 5.64 -21.41 -0.28
C LYS A 318 6.70 -20.73 -1.16
N GLU A 319 6.79 -19.40 -1.12
CA GLU A 319 7.75 -18.62 -1.91
C GLU A 319 8.53 -17.61 -1.06
N PRO A 320 9.55 -18.07 -0.30
CA PRO A 320 10.29 -17.21 0.64
C PRO A 320 11.13 -16.11 -0.02
N ARG A 321 11.44 -16.23 -1.33
CA ARG A 321 12.19 -15.20 -2.06
C ARG A 321 11.43 -13.88 -2.13
N SER A 322 10.10 -13.91 -2.00
CA SER A 322 9.26 -12.71 -1.92
C SER A 322 9.62 -11.81 -0.73
N ILE A 323 10.14 -12.37 0.38
CA ILE A 323 10.57 -11.58 1.55
C ILE A 323 11.80 -10.73 1.20
N ILE A 324 12.66 -11.23 0.32
CA ILE A 324 13.90 -10.57 -0.10
C ILE A 324 13.63 -9.39 -1.04
N TYR A 325 12.60 -9.47 -1.88
CA TYR A 325 12.27 -8.40 -2.82
C TYR A 325 11.74 -7.17 -2.10
N LYS A 326 12.00 -5.98 -2.67
CA LYS A 326 11.44 -4.73 -2.14
C LYS A 326 9.93 -4.74 -2.33
N VAL A 327 9.20 -4.13 -1.38
CA VAL A 327 7.72 -4.05 -1.44
C VAL A 327 7.24 -3.49 -2.78
N GLY A 328 7.83 -2.40 -3.27
CA GLY A 328 7.45 -1.82 -4.57
C GLY A 328 7.66 -2.75 -5.78
N GLU A 329 8.59 -3.71 -5.73
CA GLU A 329 8.73 -4.71 -6.80
C GLU A 329 7.63 -5.76 -6.75
N ILE A 330 7.19 -6.13 -5.55
CA ILE A 330 6.06 -7.03 -5.34
C ILE A 330 4.77 -6.34 -5.81
N GLU A 331 4.57 -5.08 -5.44
CA GLU A 331 3.42 -4.28 -5.87
C GLU A 331 3.34 -4.18 -7.40
N ARG A 332 4.45 -3.89 -8.08
CA ARG A 332 4.49 -3.87 -9.56
C ARG A 332 4.08 -5.21 -10.17
N LYS A 333 4.54 -6.33 -9.62
CA LYS A 333 4.16 -7.67 -10.09
C LYS A 333 2.66 -7.92 -9.89
N ILE A 334 2.13 -7.61 -8.71
CA ILE A 334 0.71 -7.83 -8.41
C ILE A 334 -0.18 -6.91 -9.26
N GLU A 335 0.21 -5.66 -9.44
CA GLU A 335 -0.51 -4.72 -10.29
C GLU A 335 -0.54 -5.17 -11.75
N PHE A 336 0.58 -5.68 -12.27
CA PHE A 336 0.62 -6.26 -13.62
C PHE A 336 -0.30 -7.49 -13.73
N LEU A 337 -0.28 -8.38 -12.73
CA LEU A 337 -1.13 -9.56 -12.67
C LEU A 337 -2.62 -9.20 -12.72
N ILE A 338 -3.04 -8.20 -11.93
CA ILE A 338 -4.44 -7.79 -11.82
C ILE A 338 -4.86 -6.93 -13.02
N ARG A 339 -4.10 -5.89 -13.34
CA ARG A 339 -4.51 -4.90 -14.36
C ARG A 339 -4.28 -5.37 -15.78
N ARG A 340 -3.11 -5.96 -16.05
CA ARG A 340 -2.70 -6.33 -17.42
C ARG A 340 -3.10 -7.76 -17.75
N MET A 341 -2.77 -8.71 -16.88
CA MET A 341 -3.07 -10.13 -17.09
C MET A 341 -4.51 -10.52 -16.71
N LYS A 342 -5.25 -9.63 -16.02
CA LYS A 342 -6.65 -9.82 -15.61
C LYS A 342 -6.90 -11.02 -14.68
N PHE A 343 -5.90 -11.42 -13.91
CA PHE A 343 -6.06 -12.45 -12.88
C PHE A 343 -6.49 -11.85 -11.54
N ASN A 344 -7.13 -12.66 -10.71
CA ASN A 344 -7.43 -12.32 -9.32
C ASN A 344 -6.16 -12.47 -8.45
N SER A 345 -6.01 -11.66 -7.40
CA SER A 345 -4.90 -11.77 -6.45
C SER A 345 -4.85 -13.13 -5.74
N ARG A 346 -5.98 -13.81 -5.57
CA ARG A 346 -6.04 -15.17 -5.02
C ARG A 346 -5.24 -16.21 -5.81
N CYS A 347 -4.97 -15.97 -7.10
CA CYS A 347 -4.11 -16.84 -7.90
C CYS A 347 -2.67 -16.94 -7.35
N LEU A 348 -2.24 -15.98 -6.50
CA LEU A 348 -0.94 -16.02 -5.85
C LEU A 348 -0.83 -17.16 -4.83
N VAL A 349 -1.92 -17.63 -4.24
CA VAL A 349 -1.93 -18.78 -3.32
C VAL A 349 -1.65 -20.08 -4.06
N GLU A 350 -2.17 -20.18 -5.29
CA GLU A 350 -2.00 -21.34 -6.19
C GLU A 350 -0.62 -21.35 -6.87
N VAL A 351 -0.13 -20.19 -7.28
CA VAL A 351 1.15 -20.03 -7.99
C VAL A 351 2.02 -18.94 -7.32
N PRO A 352 2.46 -19.16 -6.08
CA PRO A 352 3.25 -18.18 -5.33
C PRO A 352 4.61 -17.93 -5.98
N GLU A 353 5.13 -18.89 -6.75
CA GLU A 353 6.41 -18.77 -7.47
C GLU A 353 6.44 -17.58 -8.43
N TYR A 354 5.26 -17.04 -8.83
CA TYR A 354 5.13 -15.81 -9.58
C TYR A 354 5.88 -14.63 -8.92
N LEU A 355 5.81 -14.52 -7.59
CA LEU A 355 6.51 -13.48 -6.85
C LEU A 355 8.01 -13.74 -6.76
N GLY A 356 8.45 -14.99 -6.88
CA GLY A 356 9.84 -15.42 -6.82
C GLY A 356 10.62 -15.27 -8.13
N VAL A 357 9.96 -15.27 -9.29
CA VAL A 357 10.62 -15.18 -10.60
C VAL A 357 10.94 -13.75 -11.02
N ASN A 358 11.92 -13.58 -11.91
CA ASN A 358 12.32 -12.26 -12.39
C ASN A 358 11.21 -11.65 -13.27
N PHE A 359 10.76 -10.43 -12.92
CA PHE A 359 9.64 -9.79 -13.61
C PHE A 359 9.97 -9.46 -15.08
N GLU A 360 11.04 -8.70 -15.30
CA GLU A 360 11.43 -8.17 -16.62
C GLU A 360 11.95 -9.27 -17.56
N LYS A 361 12.73 -10.22 -17.04
CA LYS A 361 13.41 -11.24 -17.87
C LYS A 361 12.57 -12.48 -18.12
N GLN A 362 11.55 -12.74 -17.30
CA GLN A 362 10.77 -13.97 -17.38
C GLN A 362 9.27 -13.71 -17.55
N ILE A 363 8.64 -12.91 -16.69
CA ILE A 363 7.18 -12.72 -16.75
C ILE A 363 6.76 -11.95 -18.00
N ILE A 364 7.36 -10.79 -18.24
CA ILE A 364 6.96 -9.91 -19.36
C ILE A 364 7.19 -10.57 -20.72
N PRO A 365 8.37 -11.15 -21.06
CA PRO A 365 8.60 -11.72 -22.37
C PRO A 365 7.70 -12.93 -22.63
N ARG A 366 7.44 -13.75 -21.60
CA ARG A 366 6.53 -14.89 -21.73
C ARG A 366 5.10 -14.41 -21.95
N TYR A 367 4.65 -13.39 -21.21
CA TYR A 367 3.30 -12.86 -21.35
C TYR A 367 3.08 -12.28 -22.74
N ASN A 368 4.04 -11.51 -23.26
CA ASN A 368 3.97 -10.92 -24.59
C ASN A 368 3.86 -11.97 -25.70
N VAL A 369 4.62 -13.08 -25.59
CA VAL A 369 4.51 -14.20 -26.53
C VAL A 369 3.11 -14.83 -26.48
N ILE A 370 2.59 -15.12 -25.29
CA ILE A 370 1.24 -15.69 -25.14
C ILE A 370 0.17 -14.74 -25.66
N GLU A 371 0.27 -13.44 -25.37
CA GLU A 371 -0.67 -12.44 -25.86
C GLU A 371 -0.65 -12.31 -27.39
N TYR A 372 0.54 -12.35 -28.00
CA TYR A 372 0.68 -12.37 -29.45
C TYR A 372 0.09 -13.64 -30.09
N LEU A 373 0.38 -14.82 -29.53
CA LEU A 373 -0.22 -16.06 -30.04
C LEU A 373 -1.74 -16.07 -29.88
N ARG A 374 -2.26 -15.47 -28.81
CA ARG A 374 -3.70 -15.29 -28.59
C ARG A 374 -4.33 -14.43 -29.70
N SER A 375 -3.71 -13.32 -30.08
CA SER A 375 -4.24 -12.44 -31.14
C SER A 375 -4.19 -13.07 -32.53
N LYS A 376 -3.29 -14.04 -32.73
CA LYS A 376 -3.17 -14.83 -33.97
C LYS A 376 -4.00 -16.12 -33.98
N GLY A 377 -4.73 -16.43 -32.91
CA GLY A 377 -5.46 -17.70 -32.79
C GLY A 377 -4.55 -18.94 -32.73
N GLY A 378 -3.26 -18.76 -32.43
CA GLY A 378 -2.27 -19.85 -32.39
C GLY A 378 -2.31 -20.70 -31.12
N LEU A 379 -3.22 -20.39 -30.18
CA LEU A 379 -3.37 -21.13 -28.93
C LEU A 379 -4.63 -22.01 -28.98
N GLY A 380 -4.47 -23.33 -28.86
CA GLY A 380 -5.59 -24.27 -28.77
C GLY A 380 -6.29 -24.28 -27.41
N TYR A 381 -5.70 -23.69 -26.38
CA TYR A 381 -6.26 -23.57 -25.03
C TYR A 381 -5.73 -22.32 -24.33
N GLU A 382 -6.48 -21.81 -23.34
CA GLU A 382 -6.03 -20.67 -22.55
C GLU A 382 -4.85 -21.02 -21.64
N VAL A 383 -3.75 -20.28 -21.79
CA VAL A 383 -2.56 -20.45 -20.94
C VAL A 383 -2.76 -19.67 -19.63
N GLY A 384 -3.10 -20.41 -18.57
CA GLY A 384 -3.19 -19.85 -17.22
C GLY A 384 -1.82 -19.48 -16.62
N LEU A 385 -1.85 -18.82 -15.45
CA LEU A 385 -0.65 -18.33 -14.74
C LEU A 385 0.40 -19.42 -14.50
N LYS A 386 -0.05 -20.64 -14.16
CA LYS A 386 0.83 -21.81 -13.96
C LYS A 386 1.65 -22.14 -15.21
N GLY A 387 1.04 -22.06 -16.39
CA GLY A 387 1.68 -22.29 -17.69
C GLY A 387 2.70 -21.21 -18.05
N LEU A 388 2.52 -19.99 -17.53
CA LEU A 388 3.49 -18.91 -17.70
C LEU A 388 4.72 -19.07 -16.79
N VAL A 389 4.49 -19.44 -15.53
CA VAL A 389 5.53 -19.37 -14.48
C VAL A 389 6.35 -20.66 -14.41
N LYS A 390 5.70 -21.83 -14.36
CA LYS A 390 6.36 -23.10 -14.02
C LYS A 390 7.30 -23.65 -15.09
N PRO A 391 7.08 -23.48 -16.41
CA PRO A 391 8.01 -24.02 -17.39
C PRO A 391 9.42 -23.43 -17.28
N SER A 392 10.44 -24.27 -17.52
CA SER A 392 11.80 -23.77 -17.71
C SER A 392 11.87 -22.87 -18.95
N ARG A 393 12.92 -22.04 -19.06
CA ARG A 393 13.11 -21.17 -20.24
C ARG A 393 13.12 -21.99 -21.54
N LEU A 394 13.83 -23.12 -21.57
CA LEU A 394 13.89 -24.01 -22.73
C LEU A 394 12.54 -24.66 -23.03
N ARG A 395 11.82 -25.14 -22.00
CA ARG A 395 10.50 -25.76 -22.20
C ARG A 395 9.49 -24.74 -22.74
N PHE A 396 9.45 -23.53 -22.20
CA PHE A 396 8.59 -22.46 -22.71
C PHE A 396 8.94 -22.11 -24.16
N TYR A 397 10.23 -22.00 -24.47
CA TYR A 397 10.71 -21.73 -25.83
C TYR A 397 10.25 -22.82 -26.82
N ASN A 398 10.44 -24.10 -26.49
CA ASN A 398 10.04 -25.20 -27.38
C ASN A 398 8.53 -25.26 -27.61
N LEU A 399 7.71 -24.89 -26.61
CA LEU A 399 6.25 -24.93 -26.71
C LEU A 399 5.67 -23.74 -27.48
N TYR A 400 6.15 -22.52 -27.20
CA TYR A 400 5.48 -21.29 -27.66
C TYR A 400 6.32 -20.42 -28.59
N VAL A 401 7.63 -20.65 -28.70
CA VAL A 401 8.52 -19.79 -29.50
C VAL A 401 9.07 -20.51 -30.72
N LYS A 402 9.60 -21.73 -30.55
CA LYS A 402 10.16 -22.54 -31.64
C LYS A 402 9.16 -22.81 -32.78
N PRO A 403 7.87 -23.10 -32.50
CA PRO A 403 6.89 -23.33 -33.57
C PRO A 403 6.49 -22.03 -34.30
N TYR A 404 6.77 -20.85 -33.73
CA TYR A 404 6.31 -19.55 -34.23
C TYR A 404 7.49 -18.57 -34.35
N PRO A 405 8.20 -18.52 -35.49
CA PRO A 405 9.43 -17.74 -35.66
C PRO A 405 9.31 -16.26 -35.28
N ASP A 406 8.15 -15.65 -35.48
CA ASP A 406 7.87 -14.25 -35.12
C ASP A 406 7.99 -13.97 -33.61
N CYS A 407 7.73 -14.98 -32.77
CA CYS A 407 7.84 -14.87 -31.32
C CYS A 407 9.31 -14.77 -30.83
N ALA A 408 10.28 -15.16 -31.66
CA ALA A 408 11.69 -15.16 -31.29
C ALA A 408 12.23 -13.74 -31.01
N LYS A 409 11.71 -12.73 -31.73
CA LYS A 409 12.08 -11.32 -31.52
C LYS A 409 11.54 -10.80 -30.17
N MET A 410 10.37 -11.25 -29.73
CA MET A 410 9.71 -10.81 -28.50
C MET A 410 10.24 -11.51 -27.23
N PHE A 411 10.65 -12.78 -27.34
CA PHE A 411 11.17 -13.57 -26.22
C PHE A 411 12.62 -13.23 -25.82
N GLY A 412 13.31 -12.47 -26.68
CA GLY A 412 14.74 -12.20 -26.60
C GLY A 412 15.58 -13.38 -27.12
N ARG A 413 16.66 -13.08 -27.85
CA ARG A 413 17.55 -14.12 -28.40
C ARG A 413 18.05 -15.04 -27.28
N PHE A 414 18.10 -16.36 -27.53
CA PHE A 414 19.11 -17.18 -26.86
C PHE A 414 20.44 -16.53 -27.22
N SER A 415 21.27 -16.15 -26.25
CA SER A 415 22.66 -15.77 -26.57
C SER A 415 23.24 -16.93 -27.39
N GLY A 416 23.60 -16.64 -28.63
CA GLY A 416 23.97 -17.64 -29.64
C GLY A 416 25.19 -18.47 -29.30
N ASP A 417 25.89 -18.18 -28.20
CA ASP A 417 27.14 -18.84 -27.82
C ASP A 417 27.16 -19.35 -26.38
N VAL A 418 26.08 -19.99 -25.92
CA VAL A 418 26.28 -20.96 -24.84
C VAL A 418 26.78 -22.24 -25.51
N LYS A 419 28.11 -22.38 -25.61
CA LYS A 419 28.70 -23.73 -25.67
C LYS A 419 28.08 -24.50 -24.53
N VAL A 420 27.16 -25.40 -24.86
CA VAL A 420 26.69 -26.42 -23.93
C VAL A 420 27.96 -27.18 -23.55
N GLN A 421 28.56 -26.85 -22.41
CA GLN A 421 29.47 -27.77 -21.75
C GLN A 421 28.60 -28.92 -21.28
N SER A 422 28.26 -29.81 -22.20
CA SER A 422 27.81 -31.13 -21.84
C SER A 422 28.93 -31.72 -20.99
N ARG A 423 28.62 -32.07 -19.75
CA ARG A 423 29.54 -32.83 -18.87
C ARG A 423 29.87 -34.22 -19.45
N HIS A 424 29.33 -34.54 -20.63
CA HIS A 424 29.68 -35.67 -21.45
C HIS A 424 30.27 -35.17 -22.78
N PRO A 425 31.47 -35.62 -23.18
CA PRO A 425 32.03 -35.31 -24.48
C PRO A 425 31.03 -35.65 -25.59
N VAL A 426 30.78 -34.68 -26.47
CA VAL A 426 29.93 -34.88 -27.66
C VAL A 426 30.60 -35.95 -28.53
N GLY A 427 29.99 -37.13 -28.62
CA GLY A 427 30.50 -38.24 -29.43
C GLY A 427 30.67 -39.59 -28.73
N LEU A 428 30.56 -39.68 -27.40
CA LEU A 428 30.68 -40.98 -26.70
C LEU A 428 29.62 -42.00 -27.14
N TRP A 429 28.39 -41.55 -27.41
CA TRP A 429 27.29 -42.34 -27.97
C TRP A 429 27.60 -42.90 -29.37
N LYS A 430 28.52 -42.28 -30.13
CA LYS A 430 28.99 -42.77 -31.43
C LYS A 430 30.08 -43.84 -31.31
N LEU A 431 30.75 -43.92 -30.15
CA LEU A 431 31.74 -44.95 -29.82
C LEU A 431 31.05 -46.24 -29.31
N PHE A 432 29.87 -46.11 -28.71
CA PHE A 432 29.00 -47.26 -28.43
C PHE A 432 28.19 -47.62 -29.67
N LYS A 433 28.83 -48.24 -30.66
CA LYS A 433 28.09 -49.10 -31.59
C LYS A 433 27.73 -50.37 -30.80
N PRO A 434 26.46 -50.69 -30.55
CA PRO A 434 26.11 -52.01 -30.02
C PRO A 434 26.70 -53.05 -30.98
N GLN A 435 27.38 -54.08 -30.43
CA GLN A 435 27.81 -55.20 -31.25
C GLN A 435 26.58 -55.74 -31.97
N ARG A 436 26.63 -55.78 -33.31
CA ARG A 436 25.64 -56.50 -34.09
C ARG A 436 25.85 -57.97 -33.77
N TYR A 437 25.03 -58.50 -32.86
CA TYR A 437 24.88 -59.92 -32.72
C TYR A 437 24.32 -60.43 -34.06
N PRO A 438 24.94 -61.44 -34.69
CA PRO A 438 24.31 -62.08 -35.83
C PRO A 438 23.00 -62.68 -35.32
N GLU A 439 21.88 -62.26 -35.89
CA GLU A 439 20.57 -62.85 -35.61
C GLU A 439 20.68 -64.34 -35.94
N SER A 440 20.74 -65.18 -34.91
CA SER A 440 20.64 -66.62 -35.12
C SER A 440 19.21 -66.94 -35.55
N LYS A 441 19.03 -68.00 -36.33
CA LYS A 441 17.67 -68.46 -36.71
C LYS A 441 16.80 -68.74 -35.48
N GLU A 442 17.41 -69.11 -34.35
CA GLU A 442 16.76 -69.24 -33.04
C GLU A 442 16.19 -67.92 -32.52
N ASP A 443 16.91 -66.81 -32.64
CA ASP A 443 16.48 -65.50 -32.12
C ASP A 443 15.26 -64.95 -32.88
N ALA A 444 15.22 -65.15 -34.20
CA ALA A 444 14.05 -64.82 -35.01
C ALA A 444 12.83 -65.68 -34.64
N LYS A 445 13.04 -66.96 -34.33
CA LYS A 445 11.98 -67.89 -33.90
C LYS A 445 11.42 -67.52 -32.52
N ASN A 446 12.30 -67.16 -31.59
CA ASN A 446 11.92 -66.72 -30.24
C ASN A 446 11.17 -65.38 -30.26
N THR A 447 11.58 -64.45 -31.12
CA THR A 447 10.89 -63.17 -31.28
C THR A 447 9.49 -63.36 -31.88
N LYS A 448 9.34 -64.32 -32.80
CA LYS A 448 8.04 -64.66 -33.40
C LYS A 448 7.10 -65.30 -32.38
N LEU A 449 7.59 -66.24 -31.56
CA LEU A 449 6.82 -66.87 -30.48
C LEU A 449 6.39 -65.84 -29.40
N PHE A 450 7.24 -64.87 -29.09
CA PHE A 450 6.90 -63.80 -28.15
C PHE A 450 5.80 -62.89 -28.70
N MET A 451 5.88 -62.50 -29.97
CA MET A 451 4.85 -61.69 -30.63
C MET A 451 3.51 -62.43 -30.76
N GLU A 452 3.54 -63.74 -31.00
CA GLU A 452 2.34 -64.59 -31.04
C GLU A 452 1.69 -64.78 -29.65
N SER A 453 2.44 -64.58 -28.54
CA SER A 453 1.88 -64.61 -27.18
C SER A 453 1.20 -63.31 -26.73
N LEU A 454 1.32 -62.24 -27.53
CA LEU A 454 0.78 -60.91 -27.25
C LEU A 454 -0.47 -60.57 -28.07
N GLY A 455 -0.87 -61.46 -28.99
CA GLY A 455 -2.18 -61.45 -29.66
C GLY A 455 -3.09 -62.51 -29.06
#